data_AF-A0A0D3JV11-F1
#
_entry.id   AF-A0A0D3JV11-F1
#
_cell.length_a   1.000
_cell.length_b   1.000
_cell.length_c   1.000
_cell.angle_alpha   90.00
_cell.angle_beta   90.00
_cell.angle_gamma   90.00
#
_symmetry.space_group_name_H-M   'P 1'
#
loop_
_entity.id
_entity.type
_entity.pdbx_description
1 polymer ?
#
loop_
_entity_poly.entity_id
_entity_poly.type
_entity_poly.pdbx_seq_one_letter_code
_entity_poly.pdbx_strand_id
1 'polypeptide(L)'
;MLPRVEVGRAEQKRAEGEIEEDEHEHRVAKLRRFDVVCSQIEERLFLGSNTVASDLRLLLSNGVTHVLNTAGVACPDYHPGALTYKTLHLYDSPREDISTLLYEAIEYIDASIEAGGRVFVHCHQGVSRSSSMVIAYLMWRHRLPFNDAFARCKAGRGVTSPNSGFIAALLGLQEKLTDGAPPAAGRLYRTAPLEAEYTWSWTPASAREGTYPAVFRGTRCIRSPCIHAVL
;
A
#
# COMPACT_ATOMS: atom_id res chain seq x y z
N MET A 1 -17.32 -3.58 -60.94
CA MET A 1 -17.19 -4.52 -59.81
C MET A 1 -15.71 -4.71 -59.55
N LEU A 2 -15.15 -4.09 -58.49
CA LEU A 2 -13.77 -4.37 -58.08
C LEU A 2 -13.78 -5.63 -57.18
N PRO A 3 -12.82 -6.56 -57.34
CA PRO A 3 -12.78 -7.77 -56.56
C PRO A 3 -12.38 -7.43 -55.12
N ARG A 4 -13.18 -7.90 -54.16
CA ARG A 4 -12.87 -7.81 -52.72
C ARG A 4 -11.76 -8.81 -52.45
N VAL A 5 -10.58 -8.33 -52.06
CA VAL A 5 -9.46 -9.18 -51.64
C VAL A 5 -9.86 -9.83 -50.32
N GLU A 6 -10.33 -11.08 -50.38
CA GLU A 6 -10.43 -11.94 -49.20
C GLU A 6 -9.01 -12.37 -48.83
N VAL A 7 -8.29 -11.51 -48.10
CA VAL A 7 -7.09 -11.93 -47.37
C VAL A 7 -7.52 -13.09 -46.47
N GLY A 8 -6.89 -14.24 -46.66
CA GLY A 8 -7.38 -15.49 -46.09
C GLY A 8 -7.40 -15.41 -44.56
N ARG A 9 -8.52 -15.77 -43.94
CA ARG A 9 -8.69 -15.86 -42.47
C ARG A 9 -7.55 -16.61 -41.75
N ALA A 10 -6.82 -17.48 -42.47
CA ALA A 10 -5.66 -18.20 -41.96
C ALA A 10 -4.38 -17.34 -41.91
N GLU A 11 -4.17 -16.42 -42.85
CA GLU A 11 -3.04 -15.47 -42.84
C GLU A 11 -3.23 -14.43 -41.74
N GLN A 12 -4.46 -13.94 -41.56
CA GLN A 12 -4.77 -13.01 -40.48
C GLN A 12 -4.57 -13.62 -39.08
N LYS A 13 -4.97 -14.89 -38.88
CA LYS A 13 -4.69 -15.61 -37.62
C LYS A 13 -3.21 -15.88 -37.37
N ARG A 14 -2.41 -16.09 -38.43
CA ARG A 14 -0.95 -16.25 -38.30
C ARG A 14 -0.30 -14.93 -37.90
N ALA A 15 -0.68 -13.83 -38.55
CA ALA A 15 -0.20 -12.50 -38.21
C ALA A 15 -0.61 -12.08 -36.79
N GLU A 16 -1.85 -12.35 -36.37
CA GLU A 16 -2.32 -12.12 -35.00
C GLU A 16 -1.48 -12.92 -33.98
N GLY A 17 -1.19 -14.20 -34.27
CA GLY A 17 -0.33 -15.03 -33.42
C GLY A 17 1.12 -14.55 -33.34
N GLU A 18 1.72 -14.15 -34.47
CA GLU A 18 3.08 -13.59 -34.52
C GLU A 18 3.21 -12.28 -33.73
N ILE A 19 2.19 -11.42 -33.78
CA ILE A 19 2.14 -10.16 -33.00
C ILE A 19 2.01 -10.47 -31.50
N GLU A 20 1.14 -11.40 -31.11
CA GLU A 20 0.97 -11.81 -29.70
C GLU A 20 2.26 -12.43 -29.12
N GLU A 21 2.99 -13.22 -29.92
CA GLU A 21 4.28 -13.80 -29.53
C GLU A 21 5.36 -12.73 -29.32
N ASP A 22 5.49 -11.75 -30.23
CA ASP A 22 6.44 -10.64 -30.11
C ASP A 22 6.12 -9.76 -28.87
N GLU A 23 4.84 -9.44 -28.65
CA GLU A 23 4.42 -8.69 -27.47
C GLU A 23 4.70 -9.44 -26.15
N HIS A 24 4.46 -10.75 -26.14
CA HIS A 24 4.77 -11.59 -24.99
C HIS A 24 6.27 -11.63 -24.71
N GLU A 25 7.10 -11.86 -25.73
CA GLU A 25 8.55 -11.88 -25.61
C GLU A 25 9.08 -10.54 -25.12
N HIS A 26 8.59 -9.43 -25.69
CA HIS A 26 8.94 -8.08 -25.25
C HIS A 26 8.60 -7.86 -23.78
N ARG A 27 7.41 -8.31 -23.33
CA ARG A 27 6.99 -8.22 -21.93
C ARG A 27 7.89 -9.04 -21.00
N VAL A 28 8.23 -10.27 -21.39
CA VAL A 28 9.12 -11.15 -20.61
C VAL A 28 10.53 -10.55 -20.51
N ALA A 29 11.08 -10.04 -21.62
CA ALA A 29 12.37 -9.38 -21.63
C ALA A 29 12.38 -8.14 -20.72
N LYS A 30 11.31 -7.35 -20.75
CA LYS A 30 11.14 -6.19 -19.88
C LYS A 30 11.08 -6.60 -18.40
N LEU A 31 10.33 -7.63 -18.05
CA LEU A 31 10.26 -8.15 -16.68
C LEU A 31 11.63 -8.61 -16.18
N ARG A 32 12.37 -9.39 -16.98
CA ARG A 32 13.73 -9.84 -16.64
C ARG A 32 14.67 -8.66 -16.38
N ARG A 33 14.63 -7.64 -17.24
CA ARG A 33 15.44 -6.43 -17.06
C ARG A 33 15.16 -5.73 -15.73
N PHE A 34 13.89 -5.62 -15.33
CA PHE A 34 13.50 -4.93 -14.10
C PHE A 34 13.65 -5.77 -12.84
N ASP A 35 14.02 -7.05 -12.95
CA ASP A 35 14.17 -7.94 -11.79
C ASP A 35 15.36 -7.55 -10.91
N VAL A 36 16.44 -7.00 -11.47
CA VAL A 36 17.63 -6.57 -10.70
C VAL A 36 17.68 -5.06 -10.47
N VAL A 37 16.64 -4.33 -10.87
CA VAL A 37 16.64 -2.86 -10.84
C VAL A 37 15.90 -2.37 -9.60
N CYS A 38 16.65 -1.70 -8.71
CA CYS A 38 16.08 -0.86 -7.66
C CYS A 38 15.60 0.46 -8.27
N SER A 39 14.30 0.54 -8.57
CA SER A 39 13.71 1.69 -9.25
C SER A 39 13.46 2.82 -8.25
N GLN A 40 14.14 3.95 -8.40
CA GLN A 40 13.82 5.16 -7.64
C GLN A 40 12.55 5.80 -8.21
N ILE A 41 11.52 5.96 -7.36
CA ILE A 41 10.24 6.58 -7.73
C ILE A 41 10.21 8.04 -7.29
N GLU A 42 10.71 8.32 -6.08
CA GLU A 42 10.99 9.66 -5.56
C GLU A 42 12.32 9.68 -4.81
N GLU A 43 12.75 10.85 -4.33
CA GLU A 43 14.05 11.04 -3.65
C GLU A 43 14.33 9.98 -2.57
N ARG A 44 13.32 9.61 -1.78
CA ARG A 44 13.42 8.68 -0.65
C ARG A 44 12.53 7.45 -0.77
N LEU A 45 11.96 7.20 -1.95
CA LEU A 45 11.03 6.10 -2.20
C LEU A 45 11.47 5.25 -3.39
N PHE A 46 11.67 3.96 -3.13
CA PHE A 46 12.19 2.99 -4.08
C PHE A 46 11.21 1.81 -4.24
N LEU A 47 11.23 1.17 -5.41
CA LEU A 47 10.37 0.06 -5.78
C LEU A 47 11.19 -1.04 -6.49
N GLY A 48 10.99 -2.30 -6.12
CA GLY A 48 11.72 -3.41 -6.74
C GLY A 48 11.06 -4.77 -6.59
N SER A 49 11.76 -5.79 -7.08
CA SER A 49 11.39 -7.19 -6.97
C SER A 49 12.03 -7.86 -5.74
N ASN A 50 11.74 -9.13 -5.55
CA ASN A 50 12.36 -9.97 -4.53
C ASN A 50 13.87 -10.11 -4.73
N THR A 51 14.34 -10.14 -5.98
CA THR A 51 15.77 -10.23 -6.29
C THR A 51 16.51 -9.01 -5.73
N VAL A 52 15.99 -7.81 -5.93
CA VAL A 52 16.52 -6.57 -5.32
C VAL A 52 16.44 -6.63 -3.79
N ALA A 53 15.35 -7.15 -3.22
CA ALA A 53 15.17 -7.26 -1.77
C ALA A 53 16.23 -8.13 -1.08
N SER A 54 16.73 -9.15 -1.79
CA SER A 54 17.77 -10.04 -1.26
C SER A 54 19.19 -9.46 -1.36
N ASP A 55 19.43 -8.42 -2.16
CA ASP A 55 20.73 -7.77 -2.30
C ASP A 55 20.92 -6.61 -1.30
N LEU A 56 21.49 -6.91 -0.12
CA LEU A 56 21.77 -5.90 0.90
C LEU A 56 22.71 -4.79 0.39
N ARG A 57 23.68 -5.12 -0.46
CA ARG A 57 24.66 -4.12 -0.94
C ARG A 57 23.97 -3.07 -1.79
N LEU A 58 23.09 -3.51 -2.70
CA LEU A 58 22.29 -2.62 -3.54
C LEU A 58 21.33 -1.75 -2.70
N LEU A 59 20.70 -2.32 -1.67
CA LEU A 59 19.82 -1.55 -0.77
C LEU A 59 20.61 -0.48 -0.01
N LEU A 60 21.75 -0.85 0.60
CA LEU A 60 22.60 0.09 1.34
C LEU A 60 23.23 1.15 0.44
N SER A 61 23.62 0.82 -0.79
CA SER A 61 24.17 1.82 -1.74
C SER A 61 23.14 2.87 -2.16
N ASN A 62 21.84 2.53 -2.12
CA ASN A 62 20.74 3.47 -2.32
C ASN A 62 20.34 4.21 -1.02
N GLY A 63 21.00 3.90 0.10
CA GLY A 63 20.73 4.45 1.42
C GLY A 63 19.42 3.95 2.03
N VAL A 64 18.89 2.83 1.57
CA VAL A 64 17.64 2.25 2.10
C VAL A 64 17.83 1.93 3.57
N THR A 65 16.87 2.35 4.39
CA THR A 65 16.83 2.06 5.84
C THR A 65 15.58 1.29 6.23
N HIS A 66 14.50 1.43 5.47
CA HIS A 66 13.21 0.82 5.73
C HIS A 66 12.75 0.01 4.52
N VAL A 67 12.15 -1.15 4.78
CA VAL A 67 11.58 -2.02 3.76
C VAL A 67 10.11 -2.26 4.04
N LEU A 68 9.27 -2.10 3.02
CA LEU A 68 7.88 -2.56 3.02
C LEU A 68 7.78 -3.81 2.14
N ASN A 69 7.77 -4.98 2.77
CA ASN A 69 7.62 -6.26 2.10
C ASN A 69 6.12 -6.54 1.91
N THR A 70 5.64 -6.45 0.68
CA THR A 70 4.22 -6.68 0.35
C THR A 70 3.93 -8.11 -0.10
N ALA A 71 4.88 -9.03 0.07
CA ALA A 71 4.78 -10.41 -0.37
C ALA A 71 5.28 -11.40 0.69
N GLY A 72 5.02 -11.13 1.97
CA GLY A 72 5.52 -11.92 3.10
C GLY A 72 5.12 -13.41 3.08
N VAL A 73 4.12 -13.79 2.27
CA VAL A 73 3.75 -15.20 2.03
C VAL A 73 4.84 -15.94 1.24
N ALA A 74 5.52 -15.26 0.32
CA ALA A 74 6.46 -15.87 -0.63
C ALA A 74 7.89 -15.34 -0.50
N CYS A 75 8.07 -14.19 0.14
CA CYS A 75 9.35 -13.46 0.22
C CYS A 75 9.66 -13.21 1.69
N PRO A 76 10.77 -13.76 2.25
CA PRO A 76 11.16 -13.49 3.62
C PRO A 76 11.78 -12.09 3.76
N ASP A 77 11.87 -11.61 5.00
CA ASP A 77 12.65 -10.42 5.32
C ASP A 77 14.13 -10.83 5.36
N TYR A 78 14.87 -10.48 4.31
CA TYR A 78 16.24 -10.98 4.13
C TYR A 78 17.26 -10.41 5.12
N HIS A 79 17.08 -9.15 5.56
CA HIS A 79 18.11 -8.42 6.30
C HIS A 79 17.59 -7.73 7.59
N PRO A 80 16.85 -8.44 8.48
CA PRO A 80 16.17 -7.82 9.63
C PRO A 80 17.12 -7.21 10.68
N GLY A 81 18.41 -7.56 10.66
CA GLY A 81 19.42 -6.95 11.53
C GLY A 81 20.04 -5.66 10.98
N ALA A 82 19.83 -5.35 9.69
CA ALA A 82 20.42 -4.19 9.02
C ALA A 82 19.38 -3.17 8.56
N LEU A 83 18.13 -3.60 8.32
CA LEU A 83 17.03 -2.78 7.82
C LEU A 83 15.79 -2.97 8.70
N THR A 84 14.97 -1.93 8.81
CA THR A 84 13.67 -1.98 9.48
C THR A 84 12.61 -2.49 8.51
N TYR A 85 11.77 -3.44 8.93
CA TYR A 85 10.74 -4.03 8.08
C TYR A 85 9.32 -3.75 8.58
N LYS A 86 8.42 -3.52 7.63
CA LYS A 86 6.98 -3.81 7.76
C LYS A 86 6.61 -4.83 6.70
N THR A 87 5.95 -5.90 7.12
CA THR A 87 5.65 -7.04 6.25
C THR A 87 4.14 -7.26 6.15
N LEU A 88 3.64 -7.28 4.92
CA LEU A 88 2.26 -7.56 4.56
C LEU A 88 2.20 -8.90 3.81
N HIS A 89 1.25 -9.75 4.18
CA HIS A 89 1.11 -11.10 3.65
C HIS A 89 0.07 -11.16 2.53
N LEU A 90 0.37 -10.55 1.38
CA LEU A 90 -0.58 -10.42 0.27
C LEU A 90 -0.39 -11.46 -0.83
N TYR A 91 -1.51 -11.98 -1.33
CA TYR A 91 -1.58 -12.66 -2.62
C TYR A 91 -1.78 -11.66 -3.76
N ASP A 92 -1.18 -11.92 -4.92
CA ASP A 92 -1.39 -11.09 -6.12
C ASP A 92 -2.62 -11.57 -6.89
N SER A 93 -3.78 -11.35 -6.29
CA SER A 93 -5.07 -11.80 -6.81
C SER A 93 -6.03 -10.62 -6.88
N PRO A 94 -6.86 -10.50 -7.93
CA PRO A 94 -7.95 -9.52 -7.96
C PRO A 94 -9.00 -9.70 -6.84
N ARG A 95 -8.98 -10.83 -6.14
CA ARG A 95 -9.87 -11.12 -5.00
C ARG A 95 -9.27 -10.75 -3.65
N GLU A 96 -7.98 -10.44 -3.60
CA GLU A 96 -7.30 -10.02 -2.38
C GLU A 96 -7.73 -8.58 -2.03
N ASP A 97 -8.32 -8.36 -0.86
CA ASP A 97 -8.70 -7.01 -0.41
C ASP A 97 -7.49 -6.29 0.21
N ILE A 98 -7.06 -5.22 -0.45
CA ILE A 98 -5.96 -4.37 0.01
C ILE A 98 -6.43 -3.03 0.59
N SER A 99 -7.74 -2.79 0.66
CA SER A 99 -8.31 -1.45 0.91
C SER A 99 -7.85 -0.83 2.22
N THR A 100 -7.77 -1.60 3.30
CA THR A 100 -7.25 -1.16 4.60
C THR A 100 -5.72 -1.08 4.60
N LEU A 101 -5.08 -2.01 3.91
CA LEU A 101 -3.62 -2.12 3.80
C LEU A 101 -2.99 -0.97 3.01
N LEU A 102 -3.75 -0.32 2.12
CA LEU A 102 -3.33 0.91 1.46
C LEU A 102 -2.98 2.00 2.50
N TYR A 103 -3.81 2.17 3.54
CA TYR A 103 -3.55 3.17 4.59
C TYR A 103 -2.36 2.78 5.46
N GLU A 104 -2.23 1.50 5.77
CA GLU A 104 -1.06 0.98 6.50
C GLU A 104 0.26 1.21 5.75
N ALA A 105 0.24 1.01 4.43
CA ALA A 105 1.39 1.28 3.59
C ALA A 105 1.70 2.79 3.54
N ILE A 106 0.68 3.63 3.39
CA ILE A 106 0.82 5.09 3.38
C ILE A 106 1.50 5.57 4.67
N GLU A 107 0.99 5.20 5.85
CA GLU A 107 1.57 5.65 7.12
C GLU A 107 2.99 5.17 7.30
N TYR A 108 3.27 3.90 6.97
CA TYR A 108 4.61 3.37 7.12
C TYR A 108 5.61 4.08 6.21
N ILE A 109 5.25 4.32 4.95
CA ILE A 109 6.10 5.02 3.99
C ILE A 109 6.34 6.46 4.47
N ASP A 110 5.26 7.19 4.79
CA ASP A 110 5.35 8.60 5.19
C ASP A 110 6.14 8.77 6.50
N ALA A 111 5.80 8.03 7.56
CA ALA A 111 6.48 8.10 8.84
C ALA A 111 7.97 7.76 8.74
N SER A 112 8.33 6.76 7.91
CA SER A 112 9.73 6.40 7.68
C SER A 112 10.49 7.51 6.95
N ILE A 113 9.86 8.17 5.98
CA ILE A 113 10.45 9.28 5.23
C ILE A 113 10.58 10.54 6.10
N GLU A 114 9.57 10.84 6.91
CA GLU A 114 9.56 11.95 7.88
C GLU A 114 10.65 11.79 8.95
N ALA A 115 10.91 10.56 9.37
CA ALA A 115 12.03 10.22 10.25
C ALA A 115 13.42 10.33 9.58
N GLY A 116 13.50 10.79 8.32
CA GLY A 116 14.75 10.91 7.57
C GLY A 116 15.20 9.64 6.87
N GLY A 117 14.37 8.58 6.89
CA GLY A 117 14.66 7.31 6.25
C GLY A 117 14.45 7.31 4.73
N ARG A 118 14.87 6.20 4.12
CA ARG A 118 14.60 5.87 2.72
C ARG A 118 13.91 4.53 2.66
N VAL A 119 12.79 4.48 1.95
CA VAL A 119 11.88 3.33 1.95
C VAL A 119 11.99 2.57 0.65
N PHE A 120 12.20 1.26 0.74
CA PHE A 120 12.12 0.33 -0.37
C PHE A 120 10.87 -0.53 -0.26
N VAL A 121 9.99 -0.47 -1.26
CA VAL A 121 8.77 -1.27 -1.32
C VAL A 121 8.98 -2.40 -2.34
N HIS A 122 8.71 -3.65 -1.96
CA HIS A 122 8.84 -4.76 -2.89
C HIS A 122 7.72 -5.79 -2.75
N CYS A 123 7.57 -6.58 -3.80
CA CYS A 123 6.81 -7.83 -3.78
C CYS A 123 7.66 -8.90 -4.46
N HIS A 124 7.04 -9.91 -5.07
CA HIS A 124 7.78 -10.92 -5.83
C HIS A 124 8.45 -10.33 -7.09
N GLN A 125 7.68 -9.73 -8.00
CA GLN A 125 8.20 -9.19 -9.28
C GLN A 125 8.37 -7.65 -9.30
N GLY A 126 7.87 -6.96 -8.27
CA GLY A 126 7.79 -5.50 -8.29
C GLY A 126 6.79 -4.95 -9.33
N VAL A 127 5.71 -5.68 -9.62
CA VAL A 127 4.79 -5.35 -10.72
C VAL A 127 3.44 -4.85 -10.24
N SER A 128 2.81 -5.56 -9.29
CA SER A 128 1.42 -5.33 -8.89
C SER A 128 1.34 -4.90 -7.43
N ARG A 129 1.33 -5.85 -6.45
CA ARG A 129 1.25 -5.58 -4.99
C ARG A 129 2.04 -4.35 -4.51
N SER A 130 3.35 -4.36 -4.71
CA SER A 130 4.22 -3.27 -4.23
C SER A 130 3.98 -1.95 -4.96
N SER A 131 3.70 -2.01 -6.26
CA SER A 131 3.39 -0.82 -7.04
C SER A 131 2.07 -0.18 -6.60
N SER A 132 1.06 -0.98 -6.22
CA SER A 132 -0.21 -0.48 -5.68
C SER A 132 0.00 0.34 -4.41
N MET A 133 0.86 -0.15 -3.49
CA MET A 133 1.20 0.59 -2.26
C MET A 133 1.91 1.90 -2.55
N VAL A 134 2.84 1.91 -3.50
CA VAL A 134 3.54 3.12 -3.95
C VAL A 134 2.56 4.11 -4.59
N ILE A 135 1.66 3.65 -5.46
CA ILE A 135 0.66 4.50 -6.11
C ILE A 135 -0.28 5.12 -5.07
N ALA A 136 -0.76 4.35 -4.09
CA ALA A 136 -1.59 4.86 -3.00
C ALA A 136 -0.87 5.97 -2.21
N TYR A 137 0.40 5.76 -1.88
CA TYR A 137 1.22 6.79 -1.23
C TYR A 137 1.36 8.05 -2.10
N LEU A 138 1.62 7.92 -3.40
CA LEU A 138 1.71 9.07 -4.30
C LEU A 138 0.39 9.84 -4.40
N MET A 139 -0.74 9.14 -4.50
CA MET A 139 -2.07 9.74 -4.51
C MET A 139 -2.32 10.54 -3.23
N TRP A 140 -2.04 9.95 -2.07
CA TRP A 140 -2.25 10.59 -0.77
C TRP A 140 -1.31 11.78 -0.55
N ARG A 141 0.00 11.59 -0.77
CA ARG A 141 1.03 12.59 -0.48
C ARG A 141 0.92 13.82 -1.37
N HIS A 142 0.63 13.62 -2.65
CA HIS A 142 0.63 14.68 -3.66
C HIS A 142 -0.77 15.10 -4.11
N ARG A 143 -1.82 14.50 -3.54
CA ARG A 143 -3.22 14.71 -3.97
C ARG A 143 -3.43 14.47 -5.46
N LEU A 144 -2.73 13.48 -5.99
CA LEU A 144 -2.82 13.12 -7.40
C LEU A 144 -4.03 12.20 -7.63
N PRO A 145 -4.73 12.36 -8.76
CA PRO A 145 -5.62 11.32 -9.23
C PRO A 145 -4.81 10.05 -9.56
N PHE A 146 -5.48 8.91 -9.53
CA PHE A 146 -4.92 7.58 -9.78
C PHE A 146 -4.10 7.54 -11.07
N ASN A 147 -4.61 8.11 -12.16
CA ASN A 147 -3.93 8.08 -13.46
C ASN A 147 -2.56 8.77 -13.41
N ASP A 148 -2.45 9.90 -12.71
CA ASP A 148 -1.20 10.67 -12.61
C ASP A 148 -0.21 9.97 -11.66
N ALA A 149 -0.70 9.46 -10.53
CA ALA A 149 0.12 8.66 -9.61
C ALA A 149 0.62 7.36 -10.26
N PHE A 150 -0.23 6.68 -11.02
CA PHE A 150 0.13 5.51 -11.81
C PHE A 150 1.17 5.85 -12.87
N ALA A 151 0.97 6.91 -13.66
CA ALA A 151 1.91 7.35 -14.68
C ALA A 151 3.28 7.67 -14.07
N ARG A 152 3.30 8.34 -12.91
CA ARG A 152 4.53 8.66 -12.18
C ARG A 152 5.26 7.39 -11.69
N CYS A 153 4.55 6.44 -11.11
CA CYS A 153 5.13 5.15 -10.72
C CYS A 153 5.63 4.36 -11.94
N LYS A 154 4.88 4.37 -13.04
CA LYS A 154 5.23 3.72 -14.30
C LYS A 154 6.47 4.32 -14.96
N ALA A 155 6.66 5.63 -14.85
CA ALA A 155 7.86 6.31 -15.33
C ALA A 155 9.13 5.85 -14.58
N GLY A 156 9.05 5.70 -13.25
CA GLY A 156 10.17 5.16 -12.45
C GLY A 156 10.38 3.65 -12.63
N ARG A 157 9.30 2.89 -12.81
CA ARG A 157 9.34 1.44 -13.06
C ARG A 157 8.38 1.04 -14.18
N GLY A 158 8.95 0.83 -15.38
CA GLY A 158 8.20 0.57 -16.61
C GLY A 158 7.38 -0.73 -16.65
N VAL A 159 7.56 -1.63 -15.68
CA VAL A 159 6.76 -2.86 -15.52
C VAL A 159 5.59 -2.72 -14.56
N THR A 160 5.38 -1.54 -13.95
CA THR A 160 4.23 -1.27 -13.06
C THR A 160 2.91 -1.63 -13.73
N SER A 161 2.17 -2.55 -13.13
CA SER A 161 0.90 -3.06 -13.64
C SER A 161 0.13 -3.74 -12.51
N PRO A 162 -0.52 -2.98 -11.61
CA PRO A 162 -1.46 -3.52 -10.64
C PRO A 162 -2.51 -4.41 -11.29
N ASN A 163 -2.93 -5.47 -10.60
CA ASN A 163 -4.07 -6.27 -11.04
C ASN A 163 -5.39 -5.47 -10.93
N SER A 164 -6.45 -5.95 -11.59
CA SER A 164 -7.73 -5.24 -11.67
C SER A 164 -8.41 -4.99 -10.31
N GLY A 165 -8.32 -5.93 -9.36
CA GLY A 165 -8.86 -5.75 -8.01
C GLY A 165 -8.12 -4.66 -7.24
N PHE A 166 -6.80 -4.58 -7.41
CA PHE A 166 -6.00 -3.52 -6.79
C PHE A 166 -6.26 -2.15 -7.43
N ILE A 167 -6.47 -2.10 -8.74
CA ILE A 167 -6.90 -0.86 -9.41
C ILE A 167 -8.25 -0.40 -8.83
N ALA A 168 -9.21 -1.31 -8.65
CA ALA A 168 -10.50 -0.97 -8.05
C ALA A 168 -10.34 -0.43 -6.61
N ALA A 169 -9.47 -1.05 -5.80
CA ALA A 169 -9.16 -0.55 -4.45
C ALA A 169 -8.51 0.85 -4.46
N LEU A 170 -7.61 1.12 -5.42
CA LEU A 170 -6.98 2.44 -5.59
C LEU A 170 -7.99 3.51 -6.03
N LEU A 171 -8.91 3.16 -6.92
CA LEU A 171 -9.99 4.07 -7.31
C LEU A 171 -10.93 4.36 -6.13
N GLY A 172 -11.27 3.34 -5.32
CA GLY A 172 -12.02 3.54 -4.08
C GLY A 172 -11.26 4.38 -3.03
N LEU A 173 -9.92 4.33 -3.02
CA LEU A 173 -9.10 5.26 -2.25
C LEU A 173 -9.20 6.68 -2.80
N GLN A 174 -9.18 6.86 -4.13
CA GLN A 174 -9.31 8.19 -4.75
C GLN A 174 -10.59 8.90 -4.31
N GLU A 175 -11.73 8.22 -4.34
CA GLU A 175 -13.02 8.77 -3.89
C GLU A 175 -12.95 9.29 -2.45
N LYS A 176 -12.35 8.51 -1.55
CA LYS A 176 -12.14 8.89 -0.14
C LYS A 176 -11.19 10.07 0.02
N LEU A 177 -10.21 10.23 -0.88
CA LEU A 177 -9.28 11.37 -0.87
C LEU A 177 -9.90 12.64 -1.45
N THR A 178 -10.89 12.53 -2.34
CA THR A 178 -11.60 13.66 -2.96
C THR A 178 -12.73 14.22 -2.08
N ASP A 179 -13.36 13.40 -1.25
CA ASP A 179 -14.55 13.75 -0.45
C ASP A 179 -14.27 14.64 0.79
N GLY A 180 -13.17 15.41 0.80
CA GLY A 180 -13.14 16.68 1.55
C GLY A 180 -12.73 16.64 3.02
N ALA A 181 -11.65 15.95 3.37
CA ALA A 181 -10.85 16.33 4.54
C ALA A 181 -9.36 16.34 4.18
N PRO A 182 -8.57 17.34 4.61
CA PRO A 182 -7.14 17.13 4.71
C PRO A 182 -6.92 15.91 5.63
N PRO A 183 -6.01 14.97 5.31
CA PRO A 183 -5.46 14.14 6.35
C PRO A 183 -4.79 15.14 7.27
N ALA A 184 -5.45 15.46 8.39
CA ALA A 184 -4.81 16.19 9.46
C ALA A 184 -3.51 15.45 9.72
N ALA A 185 -2.39 16.17 9.70
CA ALA A 185 -1.12 15.67 10.21
C ALA A 185 -1.37 15.17 11.64
N GLY A 186 -1.66 13.87 11.77
CA GLY A 186 -2.46 13.40 12.91
C GLY A 186 -3.17 12.07 12.68
N ARG A 187 -2.44 11.05 12.23
CA ARG A 187 -2.48 9.70 12.82
C ARG A 187 -3.86 9.16 13.26
N LEU A 188 -4.83 8.98 12.35
CA LEU A 188 -6.15 8.40 12.70
C LEU A 188 -6.80 7.60 11.55
N TYR A 189 -6.11 6.60 10.99
CA TYR A 189 -6.82 5.45 10.41
C TYR A 189 -6.82 4.31 11.44
N ARG A 190 -7.34 4.58 12.65
CA ARG A 190 -7.66 3.51 13.59
C ARG A 190 -8.86 2.77 13.00
N THR A 191 -8.63 1.67 12.30
CA THR A 191 -9.71 0.75 11.90
C THR A 191 -10.40 0.29 13.17
N ALA A 192 -11.71 0.58 13.27
CA ALA A 192 -12.54 -0.05 14.29
C ALA A 192 -12.46 -1.57 14.09
N PRO A 193 -12.17 -2.37 15.14
CA PRO A 193 -12.17 -3.81 14.99
C PRO A 193 -13.59 -4.26 14.62
N LEU A 194 -13.68 -5.12 13.60
CA LEU A 194 -14.87 -5.94 13.33
C LEU A 194 -14.96 -7.01 14.43
N GLU A 195 -15.20 -6.58 15.66
CA GLU A 195 -15.66 -7.47 16.72
C GLU A 195 -17.14 -7.21 16.93
N ALA A 196 -17.87 -8.31 16.93
CA ALA A 196 -19.31 -8.40 17.03
C ALA A 196 -19.82 -7.85 18.37
N GLU A 197 -21.15 -7.88 18.48
CA GLU A 197 -21.93 -7.77 19.73
C GLU A 197 -22.26 -6.33 20.16
N TYR A 198 -23.43 -6.00 20.70
CA TYR A 198 -24.71 -6.65 20.91
C TYR A 198 -25.58 -5.53 21.51
N THR A 199 -26.82 -5.41 21.03
CA THR A 199 -27.99 -4.73 21.61
C THR A 199 -27.80 -3.61 22.64
N TRP A 200 -28.37 -2.42 22.38
CA TRP A 200 -29.31 -1.78 23.32
C TRP A 200 -30.32 -0.92 22.53
N SER A 201 -31.57 -1.37 22.46
CA SER A 201 -32.70 -0.57 22.03
C SER A 201 -33.05 0.45 23.11
N TRP A 202 -32.98 1.74 22.80
CA TRP A 202 -33.52 2.80 23.65
C TRP A 202 -35.00 3.01 23.34
N THR A 203 -35.88 2.72 24.31
CA THR A 203 -37.21 3.32 24.39
C THR A 203 -37.19 4.45 25.43
N PRO A 204 -37.69 5.66 25.12
CA PRO A 204 -37.84 6.71 26.11
C PRO A 204 -39.19 6.58 26.80
N ALA A 205 -39.21 6.51 28.13
CA ALA A 205 -40.41 6.72 28.92
C ALA A 205 -40.09 7.53 30.20
N SER A 206 -40.43 8.82 30.11
CA SER A 206 -40.96 9.71 31.16
C SER A 206 -40.54 9.54 32.63
N ALA A 207 -39.88 10.59 33.13
CA ALA A 207 -40.12 11.30 34.39
C ALA A 207 -40.77 10.57 35.58
N ARG A 208 -40.09 10.61 36.74
CA ARG A 208 -40.59 11.19 38.01
C ARG A 208 -39.51 11.22 39.11
N GLU A 209 -39.75 12.13 40.04
CA GLU A 209 -38.93 12.65 41.15
C GLU A 209 -38.50 11.61 42.20
N GLY A 210 -37.45 11.94 42.98
CA GLY A 210 -37.29 11.38 44.34
C GLY A 210 -35.87 11.17 44.86
N THR A 211 -35.39 12.13 45.67
CA THR A 211 -34.68 11.96 46.98
C THR A 211 -33.46 11.01 47.13
N TYR A 212 -32.32 11.58 47.54
CA TYR A 212 -31.14 10.96 48.19
C TYR A 212 -31.49 10.28 49.55
N PRO A 213 -30.70 9.29 50.07
CA PRO A 213 -29.48 9.61 50.84
C PRO A 213 -28.28 8.63 50.75
N ALA A 214 -27.09 9.22 50.95
CA ALA A 214 -25.97 8.79 51.82
C ALA A 214 -25.32 7.37 51.75
N VAL A 215 -24.02 7.39 51.44
CA VAL A 215 -22.88 6.73 52.13
C VAL A 215 -22.75 5.21 52.06
N PHE A 216 -21.67 4.74 51.41
CA PHE A 216 -20.72 3.82 52.06
C PHE A 216 -19.28 4.03 51.54
N ARG A 217 -18.35 3.95 52.48
CA ARG A 217 -16.91 4.27 52.38
C ARG A 217 -16.10 3.16 51.70
N GLY A 218 -14.96 3.51 51.10
CA GLY A 218 -13.91 2.55 50.73
C GLY A 218 -12.71 3.16 49.98
N THR A 219 -11.78 3.74 50.73
CA THR A 219 -10.42 4.18 50.34
C THR A 219 -9.62 3.12 49.55
N ARG A 220 -8.79 3.44 48.54
CA ARG A 220 -7.45 4.08 48.67
C ARG A 220 -6.91 4.59 47.32
N CYS A 221 -6.34 5.79 47.38
CA CYS A 221 -5.39 6.38 46.43
C CYS A 221 -4.00 5.73 46.49
N ILE A 222 -3.30 5.63 45.34
CA ILE A 222 -1.85 5.90 45.16
C ILE A 222 -1.67 6.40 43.72
N ARG A 223 -1.84 7.71 43.44
CA ARG A 223 -0.80 8.74 43.21
C ARG A 223 0.38 8.36 42.29
N SER A 224 0.38 9.05 41.15
CA SER A 224 1.50 9.44 40.28
C SER A 224 2.66 10.13 41.02
N PRO A 225 3.89 10.08 40.48
CA PRO A 225 4.92 11.09 40.75
C PRO A 225 5.21 11.96 39.51
N CYS A 226 4.92 13.25 39.63
CA CYS A 226 5.69 14.33 39.00
C CYS A 226 6.59 14.95 40.08
N ILE A 227 7.81 15.36 39.75
CA ILE A 227 8.78 16.27 40.42
C ILE A 227 10.18 15.88 39.85
N HIS A 228 11.12 16.73 39.44
CA HIS A 228 11.30 18.18 39.40
C HIS A 228 12.45 18.52 38.42
N ALA A 229 12.48 19.76 37.95
CA ALA A 229 13.66 20.43 37.39
C ALA A 229 14.53 21.04 38.51
N VAL A 230 15.86 20.96 38.34
CA VAL A 230 16.98 21.66 39.02
C VAL A 230 18.17 21.43 38.06
N LEU A 231 18.98 22.36 37.53
CA LEU A 231 19.33 23.78 37.71
C LEU A 231 19.62 24.37 36.32
#